data_AF-A0A815Y2Q4-F1
#
_entry.id   AF-A0A815Y2Q4-F1
#
_cell.length_a   1.000
_cell.length_b   1.000
_cell.length_c   1.000
_cell.angle_alpha   90.00
_cell.angle_beta   90.00
_cell.angle_gamma   90.00
#
_symmetry.space_group_name_H-M   'P 1'
#
loop_
_entity.id
_entity.type
_entity.pdbx_description
1 polymer ?
#
loop_
_entity_poly.entity_id
_entity_poly.type
_entity_poly.pdbx_seq_one_letter_code
_entity_poly.pdbx_strand_id
1 'polypeptide(L)' 'MSSSQTSSACSSNEPSSIHSASIEEIYDIPMKDINRPLPSVLDENKVQSLMETIQTMESNRVPPIDVLWYEATNSG' A
#
# COMPACT_ATOMS: atom_id res chain seq x y z
N MET A 1 -36.92 6.05 -50.46
CA MET A 1 -35.76 6.54 -49.69
C MET A 1 -35.69 5.67 -48.45
N SER A 2 -34.71 4.75 -48.45
CA SER A 2 -34.66 3.61 -47.54
C SER A 2 -34.42 4.03 -46.10
N SER A 3 -35.25 3.53 -45.19
CA SER A 3 -34.98 3.52 -43.75
C SER A 3 -33.69 2.75 -43.50
N SER A 4 -32.76 3.35 -42.76
CA SER A 4 -31.57 2.67 -42.26
C SER A 4 -31.55 2.81 -40.75
N GLN A 5 -32.02 1.76 -40.07
CA GLN A 5 -31.71 1.50 -38.67
C GLN A 5 -30.20 1.26 -38.59
N THR A 6 -29.47 2.10 -37.85
CA THR A 6 -28.08 1.85 -37.52
C THR A 6 -28.03 1.16 -36.15
N SER A 7 -27.85 -0.16 -36.25
CA SER A 7 -27.21 -1.08 -35.31
C SER A 7 -26.58 -0.49 -34.04
N SER A 8 -27.02 -1.00 -32.89
CA SER A 8 -26.28 -1.01 -31.63
C SER A 8 -24.85 -1.52 -31.84
N ALA A 9 -23.87 -0.71 -31.48
CA ALA A 9 -22.48 -1.14 -31.34
C ALA A 9 -22.01 -0.79 -29.92
N CYS A 10 -21.48 -1.79 -29.22
CA CYS A 10 -20.84 -1.68 -27.91
C CYS A 10 -19.59 -0.81 -28.00
N SER A 11 -19.75 0.50 -27.80
CA SER A 11 -18.61 1.43 -27.80
C SER A 11 -17.88 1.41 -26.47
N SER A 12 -16.63 0.93 -26.55
CA SER A 12 -15.47 1.17 -25.68
C SER A 12 -15.53 0.65 -24.24
N ASN A 13 -14.70 -0.38 -23.99
CA ASN A 13 -14.17 -0.79 -22.69
C ASN A 13 -13.38 0.38 -22.04
N GLU A 14 -14.05 1.45 -21.64
CA GLU A 14 -13.47 2.43 -20.74
C GLU A 14 -13.39 1.78 -19.35
N PRO A 15 -12.21 1.72 -18.70
CA PRO A 15 -12.13 1.21 -17.34
C PRO A 15 -12.94 2.14 -16.43
N SER A 16 -14.16 1.71 -16.08
CA SER A 16 -15.06 2.42 -15.17
C SER A 16 -14.58 2.41 -13.71
N SER A 17 -13.49 1.71 -13.44
CA SER A 17 -12.92 1.52 -12.11
C SER A 17 -11.48 2.01 -12.10
N ILE A 18 -11.25 3.11 -11.40
CA ILE A 18 -9.91 3.54 -11.02
C ILE A 18 -9.55 2.77 -9.75
N HIS A 19 -8.53 1.91 -9.84
CA HIS A 19 -7.90 1.37 -8.64
C HIS A 19 -6.99 2.47 -8.09
N SER A 20 -7.28 2.99 -6.89
CA SER A 20 -6.37 3.91 -6.22
C SER A 20 -5.06 3.16 -5.95
N ALA A 21 -4.05 3.39 -6.79
CA ALA A 21 -2.73 2.80 -6.60
C ALA A 21 -2.14 3.32 -5.28
N SER A 22 -1.80 2.41 -4.38
CA SER A 22 -0.98 2.75 -3.22
C SER A 22 0.46 2.93 -3.71
N ILE A 23 1.18 3.90 -3.17
CA ILE A 23 2.61 4.10 -3.49
C ILE A 23 3.36 2.86 -3.00
N GLU A 24 4.00 2.14 -3.92
CA GLU A 24 4.62 0.83 -3.69
C GLU A 24 6.14 0.92 -3.41
N GLU A 25 6.68 2.12 -3.27
CA GLU A 25 8.12 2.35 -3.10
C GLU A 25 8.57 2.11 -1.65
N ILE A 26 9.70 1.42 -1.50
CA ILE A 26 10.30 1.05 -0.22
C ILE A 26 11.32 2.10 0.18
N TYR A 27 11.20 2.62 1.41
CA TYR A 27 12.11 3.60 1.99
C TYR A 27 12.64 3.13 3.35
N ASP A 28 13.91 3.38 3.63
CA ASP A 28 14.49 3.19 4.95
C ASP A 28 14.17 4.41 5.84
N ILE A 29 13.20 4.25 6.73
CA ILE A 29 12.70 5.31 7.62
C ILE A 29 13.32 5.14 9.02
N PRO A 30 13.87 6.19 9.65
CA PRO A 30 14.31 6.11 11.04
C PRO A 30 13.15 5.75 11.97
N MET A 31 13.33 4.74 12.83
CA MET A 31 12.26 4.25 13.73
C MET A 31 11.63 5.34 14.62
N LYS A 32 12.39 6.39 14.94
CA LYS A 32 11.94 7.54 15.75
C LYS A 32 10.88 8.41 15.06
N ASP A 33 10.80 8.36 13.73
CA ASP A 33 9.90 9.20 12.93
C ASP A 33 8.53 8.52 12.70
N ILE A 34 8.40 7.23 13.08
CA ILE A 34 7.16 6.47 12.95
C ILE A 34 6.24 6.76 14.16
N ASN A 35 5.14 7.47 13.92
CA ASN A 35 4.12 7.68 14.93
C ASN A 35 3.29 6.40 15.19
N ARG A 36 3.30 5.89 16.43
CA ARG A 36 2.53 4.70 16.85
C ARG A 36 1.42 5.07 17.84
N PRO A 37 0.26 5.54 17.36
CA PRO A 37 -0.82 6.02 18.23
C PRO A 37 -1.51 4.89 19.02
N LEU A 38 -1.41 3.64 18.54
CA LEU A 38 -2.01 2.48 19.18
C LEU A 38 -0.96 1.63 19.89
N PRO A 39 -1.26 1.11 21.10
CA PRO A 39 -0.37 0.19 21.79
C PRO A 39 -0.24 -1.10 20.97
N SER A 40 1.00 -1.58 20.81
CA SER A 40 1.25 -2.84 20.12
C SER A 40 0.91 -4.02 21.03
N VAL A 41 0.12 -4.97 20.52
CA VAL A 41 -0.06 -6.27 21.15
C VAL A 41 1.05 -7.19 20.65
N LEU A 42 1.89 -7.69 21.56
CA LEU A 42 3.08 -8.46 21.23
C LEU A 42 2.95 -9.90 21.71
N ASP A 43 3.37 -10.84 20.87
CA ASP A 43 3.67 -12.22 21.25
C ASP A 43 5.19 -12.35 21.28
N GLU A 44 5.74 -12.66 22.45
CA GLU A 44 7.18 -12.74 22.66
C GLU A 44 7.85 -13.77 21.74
N ASN A 45 7.19 -14.89 21.44
CA ASN A 45 7.74 -15.92 20.56
C ASN A 45 7.86 -15.40 19.12
N LYS A 46 6.85 -14.64 18.66
CA LYS A 46 6.86 -14.03 17.33
C LYS A 46 7.93 -12.94 17.22
N VAL A 47 8.11 -12.14 18.28
CA VAL A 47 9.16 -11.12 18.33
C VAL A 47 10.55 -11.76 18.29
N GLN A 48 10.80 -12.80 19.09
CA GLN A 48 12.08 -13.51 19.09
C GLN A 48 12.40 -14.13 17.72
N SER A 49 11.44 -14.82 17.11
CA SER A 49 11.61 -15.43 15.78
C SER A 49 11.91 -14.37 14.69
N LEU A 50 11.24 -13.21 14.75
CA LEU A 50 11.49 -12.12 13.82
C LEU A 50 12.89 -11.53 14.01
N MET A 51 13.30 -11.31 15.27
CA MET A 51 14.63 -10.80 15.61
C MET A 51 15.74 -11.74 15.16
N GLU A 52 15.56 -13.05 15.34
CA GLU A 52 16.48 -14.07 14.82
C GLU A 52 16.54 -14.02 13.29
N THR A 53 15.39 -13.92 12.61
CA THR A 53 15.34 -13.81 11.14
C THR A 53 16.12 -12.59 10.64
N ILE A 54 16.00 -11.44 11.29
CA ILE A 54 16.69 -10.20 10.92
C ILE A 54 18.21 -10.28 11.18
N GLN A 55 18.63 -10.94 12.26
CA GLN A 55 20.05 -10.99 12.65
C GLN A 55 20.84 -12.07 11.91
N THR A 56 20.19 -13.20 11.60
CA THR A 56 20.86 -14.42 11.13
C THR A 56 20.71 -14.63 9.63
N MET A 57 19.72 -14.00 8.99
CA MET A 57 19.49 -14.07 7.55
C MET A 57 19.64 -12.70 6.89
N GLU A 58 19.68 -12.67 5.57
CA GLU A 58 19.59 -11.41 4.83
C GLU A 58 18.26 -10.70 5.13
N SER A 59 18.35 -9.40 5.39
CA SER A 59 17.23 -8.52 5.73
C SER A 59 16.10 -8.54 4.70
N ASN A 60 16.39 -8.97 3.47
CA ASN A 60 15.43 -9.12 2.36
C ASN A 60 14.36 -10.20 2.60
N ARG A 61 14.51 -11.07 3.61
CA ARG A 61 13.53 -12.09 3.96
C ARG A 61 12.37 -11.57 4.79
N VAL A 62 12.57 -10.45 5.48
CA VAL A 62 11.50 -9.78 6.22
C VAL A 62 10.88 -8.75 5.27
N PRO A 63 9.58 -8.84 4.97
CA PRO A 63 8.95 -7.87 4.10
C PRO A 63 8.98 -6.48 4.73
N PRO A 64 8.99 -5.41 3.92
CA PRO A 64 8.83 -4.05 4.42
C PRO A 64 7.49 -3.89 5.15
N ILE A 65 7.43 -2.92 6.06
CA ILE A 65 6.21 -2.57 6.78
C ILE A 65 5.45 -1.46 6.06
N ASP A 66 4.13 -1.51 6.14
CA ASP A 66 3.29 -0.43 5.62
C ASP A 66 3.28 0.77 6.58
N VAL A 67 3.50 1.96 6.03
CA VAL A 67 3.45 3.23 6.77
C VAL A 67 2.58 4.22 6.01
N LEU A 68 1.67 4.89 6.73
CA LEU A 68 0.90 5.98 6.17
C LEU A 68 1.73 7.27 6.20
N TRP A 69 2.06 7.79 5.03
CA TRP A 69 2.68 9.11 4.87
C TRP A 69 1.60 10.18 4.68
N TYR A 70 1.64 11.23 5.51
CA TYR A 70 0.79 12.39 5.33
C TYR A 70 1.56 13.67 5.62
N GLU A 71 1.35 14.68 4.79
CA GLU A 71 1.79 16.05 5.06
C GLU A 71 0.61 16.82 5.67
N ALA A 72 0.82 17.43 6.84
CA ALA A 72 -0.18 18.29 7.43
C ALA A 72 -0.24 19.60 6.62
N THR A 73 -1.30 19.79 5.84
CA THR A 73 -1.55 21.08 5.20
C THR A 73 -2.00 22.08 6.26
N ASN A 74 -1.16 23.05 6.60
CA ASN A 74 -1.57 24.19 7.42
C ASN A 74 -2.38 25.15 6.54
N SER A 75 -3.69 24.91 6.42
CA SER A 75 -4.62 25.90 5.88
C SER A 75 -5.02 26.82 7.03
N GLY A 76 -4.27 27.93 7.16
CA GLY A 76 -4.56 29.02 8.09
C GLY A 76 -5.45 30.08 7.46
#